data_AF-A0AAE1QRP1-F1
#
_entry.id   AF-A0AAE1QRP1-F1
#
_cell.length_a   1.000
_cell.length_b   1.000
_cell.length_c   1.000
_cell.angle_alpha   90.00
_cell.angle_beta   90.00
_cell.angle_gamma   90.00
#
_symmetry.space_group_name_H-M   'P 1'
#
loop_
_entity.id
_entity.type
_entity.pdbx_description
1 polymer ?
#
loop_
_entity_poly.entity_id
_entity_poly.type
_entity_poly.pdbx_seq_one_letter_code
_entity_poly.pdbx_strand_id
1 'polypeptide(L)'
;MLNLFSPRRLPWISGTDGQKKVVLTAVEVESLRSEIAALEEREAHLKAQLEHIDEILQSARMSGYLFVRARWAALPGEPLPIDDDTEVDDWLPRFLVLHGSCIFLYKSSIDLSPQDSTLLSDVVEVGAMPCLTRDDGDTRYCFFISTRNGLRYECSSASKIQVDSWLVTLQEERELQPNFTAPDDLTKI
;
A
#
# COMPACT_ATOMS: atom_id res chain seq x y z
N MET A 1 0.61 -12.97 -21.64
CA MET A 1 -0.01 -14.29 -21.44
C MET A 1 1.03 -15.17 -20.77
N LEU A 2 0.81 -15.54 -19.50
CA LEU A 2 1.69 -16.44 -18.77
C LEU A 2 1.22 -17.87 -19.06
N ASN A 3 2.06 -18.69 -19.71
CA ASN A 3 1.86 -20.14 -19.78
C ASN A 3 2.13 -20.72 -18.39
N LEU A 4 1.16 -20.52 -17.51
CA LEU A 4 1.12 -21.08 -16.19
C LEU A 4 0.43 -22.45 -16.31
N PHE A 5 1.18 -23.47 -15.92
CA PHE A 5 0.69 -24.79 -15.52
C PHE A 5 0.14 -25.68 -16.63
N SER A 6 1.04 -26.47 -17.20
CA SER A 6 0.76 -27.89 -17.34
C SER A 6 2.05 -28.63 -17.01
N PRO A 7 2.22 -29.18 -15.79
CA PRO A 7 3.23 -30.22 -15.63
C PRO A 7 2.91 -31.23 -16.72
N ARG A 8 3.85 -31.43 -17.67
CA ARG A 8 3.68 -32.49 -18.68
C ARG A 8 3.31 -33.73 -17.89
N ARG A 9 2.12 -34.31 -18.16
CA ARG A 9 1.70 -35.55 -17.50
C ARG A 9 2.82 -36.56 -17.73
N LEU A 10 3.59 -36.81 -16.69
CA LEU A 10 4.68 -37.76 -16.77
C LEU A 10 4.03 -39.11 -17.07
N PRO A 11 4.40 -39.78 -18.19
CA PRO A 11 3.76 -41.02 -18.56
C PRO A 11 4.09 -42.07 -17.50
N TRP A 12 3.06 -42.49 -16.77
CA TRP A 12 3.16 -43.57 -15.79
C TRP A 12 3.22 -44.89 -16.53
N ILE A 13 4.34 -45.60 -16.43
CA ILE A 13 4.49 -46.93 -17.02
C ILE A 13 4.36 -47.94 -15.87
N SER A 14 3.50 -48.95 -16.03
CA SER A 14 3.46 -50.08 -15.10
C SER A 14 4.75 -50.89 -15.27
N GLY A 15 5.56 -50.94 -14.23
CA GLY A 15 6.73 -51.80 -14.17
C GLY A 15 6.34 -53.28 -14.14
N THR A 16 7.28 -54.15 -14.47
CA THR A 16 7.14 -55.62 -14.43
C THR A 16 6.72 -56.18 -13.07
N ASP A 17 6.82 -55.39 -12.00
CA ASP A 17 6.52 -55.75 -10.61
C ASP A 17 5.23 -55.11 -10.08
N GLY A 18 4.36 -54.59 -10.96
CA GLY A 18 3.11 -53.92 -10.59
C GLY A 18 3.29 -52.50 -10.00
N GLN A 19 4.52 -52.06 -9.75
CA GLN A 19 4.82 -50.68 -9.35
C GLN A 19 4.76 -49.74 -10.55
N LYS A 20 3.99 -48.65 -10.42
CA LYS A 20 3.98 -47.57 -11.41
C LYS A 20 5.30 -46.77 -11.29
N LYS A 21 6.10 -46.77 -12.34
CA LYS A 21 7.39 -46.05 -12.38
C LYS A 21 7.37 -44.97 -13.44
N VAL A 22 7.87 -43.80 -13.10
CA VAL A 22 8.09 -42.71 -14.03
C VAL A 22 9.50 -42.87 -14.59
N VAL A 23 9.61 -43.07 -15.91
CA VAL A 23 10.89 -43.18 -16.62
C VAL A 23 11.15 -41.83 -17.28
N LEU A 24 12.07 -41.06 -16.71
CA LEU A 24 12.52 -39.78 -17.28
C LEU A 24 13.87 -39.97 -17.95
N THR A 25 14.08 -39.27 -19.06
CA THR A 25 15.39 -39.13 -19.67
C THR A 25 16.30 -38.26 -18.78
N ALA A 26 17.62 -38.41 -18.90
CA ALA A 26 18.58 -37.58 -18.15
C ALA A 26 18.38 -36.07 -18.40
N VAL A 27 17.96 -35.70 -19.61
CA VAL A 27 17.64 -34.32 -19.99
C VAL A 27 16.40 -33.80 -19.27
N GLU A 28 15.35 -34.62 -19.12
CA GLU A 28 14.15 -34.24 -18.38
C GLU A 28 14.41 -34.11 -16.87
N VAL A 29 15.25 -34.98 -16.29
CA VAL A 29 15.66 -34.86 -14.90
C VAL A 29 16.44 -33.57 -14.67
N GLU A 30 17.38 -33.23 -15.56
CA GLU A 30 18.16 -32.01 -15.44
C GLU A 30 17.31 -30.75 -15.65
N SER A 31 16.35 -30.80 -16.60
CA SER A 31 15.36 -29.73 -16.78
C SER A 31 14.52 -29.51 -15.53
N LEU A 32 14.01 -30.57 -14.89
CA LEU A 32 13.23 -30.45 -13.66
C LEU A 32 14.08 -29.93 -12.50
N ARG A 33 15.35 -30.33 -12.40
CA ARG A 33 16.28 -29.79 -11.38
C ARG A 33 16.52 -28.29 -11.57
N SER A 34 16.73 -27.85 -12.81
CA SER A 34 16.87 -26.43 -13.12
C SER A 34 15.59 -25.66 -12.81
N GLU A 35 14.41 -26.25 -13.06
CA GLU A 35 13.13 -25.64 -12.72
C GLU A 35 12.95 -25.54 -11.20
N ILE A 36 13.28 -26.59 -10.45
CA ILE A 36 13.27 -26.57 -8.97
C ILE A 36 14.20 -25.49 -8.45
N ALA A 37 15.45 -25.40 -8.93
CA ALA A 37 16.39 -24.39 -8.48
C ALA A 37 15.89 -22.96 -8.74
N ALA A 38 15.30 -22.70 -9.91
CA ALA A 38 14.70 -21.40 -10.23
C ALA A 38 13.48 -21.08 -9.34
N LEU A 39 12.70 -22.10 -8.95
CA LEU A 39 11.60 -21.94 -8.01
C LEU A 39 12.09 -21.65 -6.59
N GLU A 40 13.12 -22.34 -6.11
CA GLU A 40 13.74 -22.10 -4.81
C GLU A 40 14.30 -20.67 -4.71
N GLU A 41 14.97 -20.18 -5.76
CA GLU A 41 15.45 -18.79 -5.82
C GLU A 41 14.29 -17.79 -5.75
N ARG A 42 13.22 -18.02 -6.51
CA ARG A 42 12.02 -17.16 -6.49
C ARG A 42 11.33 -17.18 -5.13
N GLU A 43 11.25 -18.33 -4.49
CA GLU A 43 10.70 -18.48 -3.14
C GLU A 43 11.53 -17.69 -2.13
N ALA A 44 12.86 -17.84 -2.15
CA ALA A 44 13.76 -17.11 -1.27
C ALA A 44 13.62 -15.58 -1.46
N HIS A 45 13.50 -15.12 -2.70
CA HIS A 45 13.28 -13.70 -3.00
C HIS A 45 11.95 -13.17 -2.42
N LEU A 46 10.85 -13.90 -2.64
CA LEU A 46 9.54 -13.50 -2.11
C LEU A 46 9.51 -13.53 -0.57
N LYS A 47 10.18 -14.50 0.04
CA LYS A 47 10.31 -14.59 1.50
C LYS A 47 11.06 -13.39 2.07
N ALA A 48 12.18 -12.99 1.47
CA ALA A 48 12.92 -11.81 1.89
C ALA A 48 12.07 -10.52 1.75
N GLN A 49 11.25 -10.41 0.69
CA GLN A 49 10.32 -9.29 0.55
C GLN A 49 9.25 -9.26 1.64
N LEU A 50 8.70 -10.42 2.01
CA LEU A 50 7.72 -10.52 3.10
C LEU A 50 8.32 -10.16 4.45
N GLU A 51 9.54 -10.64 4.74
CA GLU A 51 10.26 -10.30 5.98
C GLU A 51 10.50 -8.79 6.07
N HIS A 52 10.90 -8.15 4.97
CA HIS A 52 11.08 -6.70 4.93
C HIS A 52 9.79 -5.92 5.22
N ILE A 53 8.65 -6.37 4.69
CA ILE A 53 7.35 -5.74 4.94
C ILE A 53 6.93 -5.92 6.40
N ASP A 54 7.16 -7.11 6.96
CA ASP A 54 6.86 -7.38 8.37
C ASP A 54 7.65 -6.41 9.29
N GLU A 55 8.94 -6.19 9.00
CA GLU A 55 9.76 -5.20 9.69
C GLU A 55 9.20 -3.78 9.57
N ILE A 56 8.76 -3.38 8.37
CA ILE A 56 8.11 -2.07 8.15
C ILE A 56 6.83 -1.95 8.98
N LEU A 57 5.98 -2.98 8.99
CA LEU A 57 4.72 -2.95 9.74
C LEU A 57 4.94 -2.96 11.25
N GLN A 58 5.99 -3.63 11.72
CA GLN A 58 6.36 -3.65 13.12
C GLN A 58 6.92 -2.30 13.60
N SER A 59 7.62 -1.57 12.73
CA SER A 59 8.18 -0.25 13.01
C SER A 59 7.26 0.91 12.63
N ALA A 60 6.14 0.63 11.94
CA ALA A 60 5.16 1.63 11.56
C ALA A 60 4.53 2.25 12.82
N ARG A 61 4.40 3.57 12.81
CA ARG A 61 3.72 4.31 13.89
C ARG A 61 2.23 3.98 13.90
N MET A 62 1.67 3.76 12.71
CA MET A 62 0.25 3.44 12.55
C MET A 62 0.05 2.72 11.23
N SER A 63 -0.81 1.70 11.24
CA SER A 63 -1.23 1.00 10.04
C SER A 63 -2.68 0.56 10.16
N GLY A 64 -3.39 0.49 9.03
CA GLY A 64 -4.78 0.04 9.05
C GLY A 64 -5.53 0.27 7.76
N TYR A 65 -6.67 -0.41 7.66
CA TYR A 65 -7.60 -0.21 6.55
C TYR A 65 -8.44 1.05 6.76
N LEU A 66 -8.49 1.86 5.71
CA LEU A 66 -9.37 3.01 5.58
C LEU A 66 -10.02 2.98 4.21
N PHE A 67 -11.22 3.50 4.08
CA PHE A 67 -11.77 3.83 2.77
C PHE A 67 -11.14 5.13 2.33
N VAL A 68 -10.54 5.14 1.14
CA VAL A 68 -9.85 6.31 0.60
C VAL A 68 -10.38 6.65 -0.77
N ARG A 69 -10.55 7.94 -1.02
CA ARG A 69 -10.70 8.52 -2.35
C ARG A 69 -9.75 9.68 -2.54
N ALA A 70 -9.28 9.88 -3.75
CA ALA A 70 -8.37 10.95 -4.10
C ALA A 70 -9.15 12.03 -4.87
N ARG A 71 -9.00 13.28 -4.45
CA ARG A 71 -9.59 14.45 -5.09
C ARG A 71 -8.48 15.48 -5.35
N TRP A 72 -8.67 16.31 -6.36
CA TRP A 72 -7.78 17.45 -6.61
C TRP A 72 -8.39 18.69 -5.98
N ALA A 73 -7.65 19.33 -5.07
CA ALA A 73 -7.97 20.67 -4.60
C ALA A 73 -7.54 21.68 -5.67
N ALA A 74 -8.37 22.69 -5.95
CA ALA A 74 -7.98 23.78 -6.84
C ALA A 74 -6.74 24.48 -6.30
N LEU A 75 -5.73 24.64 -7.16
CA LEU A 75 -4.53 25.38 -6.82
C LEU A 75 -4.87 26.88 -6.66
N PRO A 76 -4.09 27.65 -5.88
CA PRO A 76 -4.31 29.09 -5.75
C PRO A 76 -4.33 29.79 -7.12
N GLY A 77 -5.50 30.30 -7.52
CA GLY A 77 -5.71 30.97 -8.81
C GLY A 77 -6.42 30.15 -9.88
N GLU A 78 -6.68 28.85 -9.64
CA GLU A 78 -7.57 28.05 -10.49
C GLU A 78 -9.04 28.24 -10.10
N PRO A 79 -9.98 28.19 -11.07
CA PRO A 79 -11.40 28.08 -10.74
C PRO A 79 -11.65 26.81 -9.93
N LEU A 80 -12.57 26.89 -8.97
CA LEU A 80 -13.02 25.72 -8.21
C LEU A 80 -13.39 24.60 -9.18
N PRO A 81 -13.01 23.33 -8.91
CA PRO A 81 -13.37 22.24 -9.78
C PRO A 81 -14.90 22.22 -9.93
N ILE A 82 -15.39 22.03 -11.15
CA ILE A 82 -16.82 21.95 -11.42
C ILE A 82 -17.36 20.78 -10.58
N ASP A 83 -18.27 21.09 -9.67
CA ASP A 83 -18.92 20.16 -8.74
C ASP A 83 -19.84 19.22 -9.53
N ASP A 84 -19.28 18.15 -10.10
CA ASP A 84 -20.04 17.13 -10.87
C ASP A 84 -19.57 15.68 -10.63
N ASP A 85 -18.56 15.46 -9.77
CA ASP A 85 -18.06 14.10 -9.43
C ASP A 85 -18.42 13.67 -7.99
N THR A 86 -19.43 14.29 -7.38
CA THR A 86 -19.91 13.94 -6.03
C THR A 86 -20.88 12.77 -6.02
N GLU A 87 -21.42 12.37 -7.17
CA GLU A 87 -22.40 11.26 -7.27
C GLU A 87 -21.76 9.87 -7.46
N VAL A 88 -20.47 9.78 -7.73
CA VAL A 88 -19.78 8.48 -7.84
C VAL A 88 -19.22 8.09 -6.47
N ASP A 89 -19.71 6.99 -5.90
CA ASP A 89 -19.12 6.35 -4.71
C ASP A 89 -17.76 5.72 -5.08
N ASP A 90 -16.74 6.57 -5.13
CA ASP A 90 -15.35 6.24 -5.47
C ASP A 90 -14.51 5.83 -4.25
N TRP A 91 -15.15 5.61 -3.10
CA TRP A 91 -14.48 5.17 -1.89
C TRP A 91 -13.98 3.73 -2.01
N LEU A 92 -12.67 3.55 -1.98
CA LEU A 92 -12.07 2.22 -2.09
C LEU A 92 -11.31 1.85 -0.81
N PRO A 93 -11.43 0.61 -0.31
CA PRO A 93 -10.64 0.17 0.81
C PRO A 93 -9.16 0.15 0.41
N ARG A 94 -8.33 0.80 1.23
CA ARG A 94 -6.87 0.86 1.09
C ARG A 94 -6.23 0.58 2.43
N PHE A 95 -5.07 -0.05 2.39
CA PHE A 95 -4.27 -0.29 3.58
C PHE A 95 -3.21 0.81 3.67
N LEU A 96 -3.31 1.64 4.70
CA LEU A 96 -2.44 2.79 4.90
C LEU A 96 -1.40 2.44 5.96
N VAL A 97 -0.16 2.85 5.72
CA VAL A 97 0.96 2.63 6.64
C VAL A 97 1.72 3.94 6.81
N LEU A 98 1.76 4.45 8.03
CA LEU A 98 2.59 5.58 8.42
C LEU A 98 3.90 5.04 8.99
N HIS A 99 4.97 5.13 8.20
CA HIS A 99 6.29 4.62 8.56
C HIS A 99 7.38 5.65 8.22
N GLY A 100 8.24 5.93 9.21
CA GLY A 100 9.22 7.02 9.10
C GLY A 100 8.54 8.36 8.81
N SER A 101 9.02 9.06 7.79
CA SER A 101 8.48 10.34 7.32
C SER A 101 7.53 10.21 6.12
N CYS A 102 6.96 9.02 5.89
CA CYS A 102 6.15 8.71 4.72
C CYS A 102 4.83 8.05 5.10
N ILE A 103 3.79 8.38 4.33
CA ILE A 103 2.52 7.66 4.28
C ILE A 103 2.54 6.78 3.04
N PHE A 104 2.41 5.48 3.22
CA PHE A 104 2.33 4.50 2.13
C PHE A 104 0.90 4.02 1.96
N LEU A 105 0.40 4.02 0.73
CA LEU A 105 -0.90 3.49 0.36
C LEU A 105 -0.73 2.17 -0.38
N TYR A 106 -1.30 1.11 0.15
CA TYR A 106 -1.37 -0.21 -0.49
C TYR A 106 -2.80 -0.51 -0.94
N LYS A 107 -2.95 -1.30 -2.01
CA LYS A 107 -4.28 -1.77 -2.44
C LYS A 107 -4.85 -2.74 -1.40
N SER A 108 -3.97 -3.56 -0.84
CA SER A 108 -4.25 -4.57 0.19
C SER A 108 -3.04 -4.75 1.11
N SER A 109 -3.26 -5.25 2.32
CA SER A 109 -2.18 -5.53 3.30
C SER A 109 -1.25 -6.68 2.91
N ILE A 110 -1.53 -7.37 1.80
CA ILE A 110 -0.69 -8.46 1.26
C ILE A 110 0.15 -8.01 0.05
N ASP A 111 0.01 -6.75 -0.37
CA ASP A 111 0.76 -6.24 -1.50
C ASP A 111 2.22 -6.02 -1.10
N LEU A 112 3.14 -6.48 -1.96
CA LEU A 112 4.56 -6.36 -1.70
C LEU A 112 5.13 -4.95 -1.95
N SER A 113 4.35 -4.11 -2.62
CA SER A 113 4.74 -2.75 -2.99
C SER A 113 3.58 -1.79 -2.81
N PRO A 114 3.83 -0.57 -2.29
CA PRO A 114 2.80 0.45 -2.21
C PRO A 114 2.35 0.88 -3.61
N GLN A 115 1.06 1.23 -3.74
CA GLN A 115 0.53 1.89 -4.93
C GLN A 115 1.01 3.34 -5.04
N ASP A 116 1.11 4.01 -3.89
CA ASP A 116 1.48 5.41 -3.79
C ASP A 116 2.18 5.68 -2.46
N SER A 117 2.98 6.75 -2.43
CA SER A 117 3.69 7.19 -1.24
C SER A 117 3.71 8.71 -1.16
N THR A 118 3.36 9.25 0.01
CA THR A 118 3.36 10.70 0.27
C THR A 118 4.33 11.01 1.40
N LEU A 119 5.26 11.94 1.17
CA LEU A 119 6.13 12.45 2.24
C LEU A 119 5.34 13.35 3.19
N LEU A 120 5.58 13.23 4.49
CA LEU A 120 4.98 14.12 5.49
C LEU A 120 5.36 15.58 5.28
N SER A 121 6.55 15.85 4.72
CA SER A 121 6.96 17.21 4.34
C SER A 121 6.06 17.82 3.28
N ASP A 122 5.46 16.99 2.41
CA ASP A 122 4.56 17.42 1.35
C ASP A 122 3.13 17.60 1.84
N VAL A 123 2.81 17.18 3.06
CA VAL A 123 1.49 17.39 3.66
C VAL A 123 1.38 18.83 4.16
N VAL A 124 0.43 19.57 3.58
CA VAL A 124 0.17 20.98 3.92
C VAL A 124 -0.87 21.09 5.02
N GLU A 125 -1.92 20.26 4.96
CA GLU A 125 -3.08 20.35 5.83
C GLU A 125 -3.63 18.96 6.13
N VAL A 126 -3.99 18.74 7.40
CA VAL A 126 -4.71 17.55 7.86
C VAL A 126 -5.86 18.02 8.72
N GLY A 127 -7.08 17.58 8.41
CA GLY A 127 -8.27 18.06 9.10
C GLY A 127 -9.44 17.07 9.09
N ALA A 128 -10.34 17.25 10.05
CA ALA A 128 -11.58 16.50 10.10
C ALA A 128 -12.53 16.95 8.97
N MET A 129 -13.35 16.02 8.48
CA MET A 129 -14.42 16.31 7.52
C MET A 129 -15.79 16.01 8.12
N PRO A 130 -16.87 16.55 7.53
CA PRO A 130 -18.23 16.14 7.88
C PRO A 130 -18.38 14.62 7.80
N CYS A 131 -19.06 14.04 8.79
CA CYS A 131 -19.38 12.61 8.75
C CYS A 131 -20.32 12.32 7.57
N LEU A 132 -20.11 11.17 6.93
CA LEU A 132 -20.98 10.68 5.88
C LEU A 132 -22.03 9.76 6.51
N THR A 133 -23.29 10.14 6.43
CA THR A 133 -24.42 9.25 6.72
C THR A 133 -24.83 8.57 5.43
N ARG A 134 -24.70 7.24 5.40
CA ARG A 134 -25.22 6.41 4.31
C ARG A 134 -26.73 6.18 4.50
N ASP A 135 -27.41 5.81 3.41
CA ASP A 135 -28.85 5.54 3.39
C ASP A 135 -29.28 4.40 4.34
N ASP A 136 -28.33 3.51 4.69
CA ASP A 136 -28.48 2.42 5.65
C ASP A 136 -28.45 2.87 7.13
N GLY A 137 -28.15 4.15 7.38
CA GLY A 137 -28.02 4.72 8.73
C GLY A 137 -26.61 4.63 9.31
N ASP A 138 -25.64 4.05 8.59
CA ASP A 138 -24.26 3.95 9.05
C ASP A 138 -23.55 5.30 8.94
N THR A 139 -23.00 5.75 10.06
CA THR A 139 -22.18 6.98 10.13
C THR A 139 -20.71 6.63 9.89
N ARG A 140 -20.12 7.20 8.86
CA ARG A 140 -18.68 7.14 8.60
C ARG A 140 -18.01 8.43 9.02
N TYR A 141 -16.99 8.30 9.86
CA TYR A 141 -16.13 9.39 10.28
C TYR A 141 -15.09 9.63 9.20
N CYS A 142 -14.83 10.90 8.90
CA CYS A 142 -14.01 11.27 7.75
C CYS A 142 -12.94 12.30 8.15
N PHE A 143 -11.80 12.22 7.48
CA PHE A 143 -10.74 13.21 7.56
C PHE A 143 -10.07 13.36 6.19
N PHE A 144 -9.25 14.40 6.03
CA PHE A 144 -8.50 14.62 4.80
C PHE A 144 -7.04 14.93 5.05
N ILE A 145 -6.23 14.66 4.03
CA ILE A 145 -4.81 14.98 3.94
C ILE A 145 -4.61 15.73 2.63
N SER A 146 -4.26 17.02 2.69
CA SER A 146 -3.94 17.83 1.52
C SER A 146 -2.43 17.93 1.36
N THR A 147 -1.95 17.75 0.14
CA THR A 147 -0.53 17.82 -0.19
C THR A 147 -0.20 19.09 -0.99
N ARG A 148 1.10 19.43 -1.07
CA ARG A 148 1.60 20.65 -1.75
C ARG A 148 1.31 20.68 -3.24
N ASN A 149 1.11 19.53 -3.87
CA ASN A 149 0.82 19.43 -5.30
C ASN A 149 -0.69 19.57 -5.63
N GLY A 150 -1.54 19.82 -4.63
CA GLY A 150 -2.99 19.93 -4.79
C GLY A 150 -3.75 18.61 -4.64
N LEU A 151 -3.06 17.47 -4.49
CA LEU A 151 -3.71 16.19 -4.23
C LEU A 151 -4.26 16.16 -2.80
N ARG A 152 -5.53 15.79 -2.66
CA ARG A 152 -6.24 15.66 -1.40
C ARG A 152 -6.75 14.23 -1.25
N TYR A 153 -6.22 13.51 -0.28
CA TYR A 153 -6.75 12.21 0.13
C TYR A 153 -7.86 12.42 1.13
N GLU A 154 -9.05 11.93 0.82
CA GLU A 154 -10.15 11.85 1.76
C GLU A 154 -10.21 10.41 2.29
N CYS A 155 -10.22 10.28 3.60
CA CYS A 155 -10.16 9.02 4.32
C CYS A 155 -11.40 8.87 5.19
N SER A 156 -11.99 7.68 5.23
CA SER A 156 -13.14 7.38 6.06
C SER A 156 -13.07 6.01 6.74
N SER A 157 -13.71 5.93 7.91
CA SER A 157 -13.88 4.69 8.66
C SER A 157 -15.21 4.69 9.42
N ALA A 158 -15.74 3.50 9.71
CA ALA A 158 -16.86 3.33 10.64
C ALA A 158 -16.45 3.60 12.11
N SER A 159 -15.16 3.55 12.43
CA SER A 159 -14.65 3.77 13.79
C SER A 159 -14.17 5.21 13.97
N LYS A 160 -14.87 5.96 14.83
CA LYS A 160 -14.44 7.32 15.23
C LYS A 160 -13.05 7.31 15.84
N ILE A 161 -12.80 6.35 16.73
CA ILE A 161 -11.52 6.23 17.44
C ILE A 161 -10.39 6.03 16.44
N GLN A 162 -10.60 5.25 15.39
CA GLN A 162 -9.60 5.06 14.34
C GLN A 162 -9.30 6.39 13.64
N VAL A 163 -10.32 7.15 13.22
CA VAL A 163 -10.15 8.46 12.55
C VAL A 163 -9.46 9.48 13.47
N ASP A 164 -9.88 9.55 14.73
CA ASP A 164 -9.30 10.47 15.72
C ASP A 164 -7.82 10.12 15.97
N SER A 165 -7.47 8.83 16.08
CA SER A 165 -6.08 8.39 16.18
C SER A 165 -5.26 8.77 14.95
N TRP A 166 -5.82 8.64 13.74
CA TRP A 166 -5.13 9.05 12.51
C TRP A 166 -4.89 10.56 12.48
N LEU A 167 -5.90 11.36 12.82
CA LEU A 167 -5.82 12.82 12.86
C LEU A 167 -4.75 13.30 13.83
N VAL A 168 -4.79 12.84 15.09
CA VAL A 168 -3.83 13.24 16.13
C VAL A 168 -2.41 12.89 15.70
N THR A 169 -2.19 11.65 15.26
CA THR A 169 -0.85 11.17 14.89
C THR A 169 -0.25 11.94 13.71
N LEU A 170 -1.06 12.31 12.71
CA LEU A 170 -0.60 13.08 11.56
C LEU A 170 -0.37 14.56 11.88
N GLN A 171 -1.18 15.13 12.78
CA GLN A 171 -1.00 16.51 13.25
C GLN A 171 0.27 16.65 14.11
N GLU A 172 0.52 15.72 15.03
CA GLU A 172 1.74 15.70 15.85
C GLU A 172 3.01 15.62 14.97
N GLU A 173 3.01 14.79 13.93
CA GLU A 173 4.16 14.71 13.02
C GLU A 173 4.41 16.00 12.26
N ARG A 174 3.35 16.68 11.83
CA ARG A 174 3.48 17.99 11.18
C ARG A 174 4.07 19.03 12.14
N GLU A 175 3.65 19.02 13.41
CA GLU A 175 4.17 19.90 14.45
C GLU A 175 5.60 19.57 14.89
N LEU A 176 6.07 18.34 14.66
CA LEU A 176 7.46 17.94 14.87
C LEU A 176 8.39 18.31 13.71
N GLN A 177 7.84 18.62 12.52
CA GLN A 177 8.61 19.04 11.34
C GLN A 177 9.00 20.54 11.21
N PRO A 178 8.74 21.50 12.12
CA PRO A 178 8.86 22.91 11.77
C PRO A 178 10.28 23.48 11.78
N ASN A 179 11.34 22.73 12.12
CA ASN A 179 12.71 23.29 12.23
C ASN A 179 13.80 22.42 11.57
N PHE A 180 13.84 22.40 10.24
CA PHE A 180 15.11 22.31 9.50
C PHE A 180 15.27 23.59 8.66
N THR A 181 15.16 24.74 9.30
CA THR A 181 15.66 25.99 8.72
C THR A 181 17.19 25.96 8.75
N ALA A 182 17.78 26.20 7.57
CA ALA A 182 19.21 26.30 7.34
C ALA A 182 19.91 27.20 8.37
N PRO A 183 21.18 26.93 8.73
CA PRO A 183 21.98 27.87 9.49
C PRO A 183 22.40 29.02 8.55
N ASP A 184 21.58 30.06 8.47
CA ASP A 184 22.05 31.39 8.08
C ASP A 184 22.57 32.09 9.33
N ASP A 185 23.88 32.03 9.55
CA ASP A 185 24.68 33.19 9.99
C ASP A 185 26.18 32.84 9.99
N LEU A 186 26.83 33.08 8.85
CA LEU A 186 28.26 33.41 8.81
C LEU A 186 28.41 34.76 8.14
N THR A 187 28.07 35.82 8.90
CA THR A 187 28.73 37.11 8.73
C THR A 187 29.43 37.50 10.03
N LYS A 188 30.66 38.03 9.85
CA LYS A 188 31.59 38.66 10.82
C LYS A 188 32.60 37.70 11.46
N ILE A 189 33.84 37.71 10.97
CA ILE A 189 34.92 38.65 11.35
C ILE A 189 35.80 38.90 10.12
#